data_AF-A0AA41V3H9-F1
#
_entry.id   AF-A0AA41V3H9-F1
#
_cell.length_a   1.000
_cell.length_b   1.000
_cell.length_c   1.000
_cell.angle_alpha   90.00
_cell.angle_beta   90.00
_cell.angle_gamma   90.00
#
_symmetry.space_group_name_H-M   'P 1'
#
loop_
_entity.id
_entity.type
_entity.pdbx_description
1 polymer ?
#
loop_
_entity_poly.entity_id
_entity_poly.type
_entity_poly.pdbx_seq_one_letter_code
_entity_poly.pdbx_strand_id
1 'polypeptide(L)'
;YTWEQEEFDILHRTTRISLHYNLRKQQRKIRHAFSYSWRLWSLPEIKDCMEEAGFKSVHFWISEMPDTKNMKSTEGFGVGRDVKYEEVSSFKQQDAWNAYIVGVSK
;
A
#
# COMPACT_ATOMS: atom_id res chain seq x y z
N TYR A 1 18.40 6.71 -4.82
CA TYR A 1 18.00 5.34 -5.16
C TYR A 1 16.81 5.41 -6.10
N THR A 2 16.45 4.32 -6.78
CA THR A 2 15.32 4.26 -7.71
C THR A 2 14.55 2.97 -7.46
N TRP A 3 13.24 3.08 -7.31
CA TRP A 3 12.35 1.92 -7.23
C TRP A 3 11.91 1.51 -8.64
N GLU A 4 11.90 0.22 -8.91
CA GLU A 4 11.39 -0.39 -10.13
C GLU A 4 10.35 -1.43 -9.75
N GLN A 5 9.13 -1.26 -10.24
CA GLN A 5 8.11 -2.30 -10.21
C GLN A 5 8.23 -3.08 -11.51
N GLU A 6 8.55 -4.36 -11.41
CA GLU A 6 8.89 -5.17 -12.58
C GLU A 6 7.67 -5.82 -13.21
N GLU A 7 7.03 -6.73 -12.47
CA GLU A 7 5.93 -7.55 -12.98
C GLU A 7 4.83 -7.65 -11.92
N PHE A 8 3.59 -7.75 -12.40
CA PHE A 8 2.42 -8.06 -11.59
C PHE A 8 1.69 -9.25 -12.19
N ASP A 9 1.78 -10.39 -11.51
CA ASP A 9 1.01 -11.58 -11.83
C ASP A 9 -0.41 -11.40 -11.30
N ILE A 10 -1.37 -11.24 -12.22
CA ILE A 10 -2.78 -11.01 -11.89
C ILE A 10 -3.44 -12.28 -11.30
N LEU A 11 -3.01 -13.47 -11.73
CA LEU A 11 -3.61 -14.74 -11.28
C LEU A 11 -3.21 -15.05 -9.84
N HIS A 12 -1.93 -14.86 -9.51
CA HIS A 12 -1.42 -15.10 -8.14
C HIS A 12 -1.44 -13.85 -7.26
N ARG A 13 -1.77 -12.68 -7.85
CA ARG A 13 -1.72 -11.35 -7.24
C ARG A 13 -0.36 -11.03 -6.62
N THR A 14 0.73 -11.42 -7.25
CA THR A 14 2.09 -11.17 -6.74
C THR A 14 2.81 -10.12 -7.56
N THR A 15 3.63 -9.30 -6.91
CA THR A 15 4.48 -8.32 -7.59
C THR A 15 5.92 -8.37 -7.09
N ARG A 16 6.85 -8.05 -7.98
CA ARG A 16 8.26 -7.85 -7.63
C ARG A 16 8.61 -6.36 -7.69
N ILE A 17 9.13 -5.85 -6.58
CA ILE A 17 9.59 -4.46 -6.46
C ILE A 17 11.07 -4.48 -6.08
N SER A 18 11.89 -3.81 -6.89
CA SER A 18 13.34 -3.75 -6.75
C SER A 18 13.82 -2.33 -6.47
N LEU A 19 14.76 -2.18 -5.54
CA LEU A 19 15.43 -0.93 -5.20
C LEU A 19 16.85 -0.93 -5.77
N HIS A 20 17.14 0.09 -6.59
CA HIS A 20 18.42 0.28 -7.25
C HIS A 20 19.18 1.47 -6.66
N TYR A 21 20.50 1.35 -6.53
CA TYR A 21 21.35 2.47 -6.10
C TYR A 21 22.23 2.96 -7.25
N ASN A 22 22.20 4.26 -7.50
CA ASN A 22 23.11 4.94 -8.41
C ASN A 22 24.20 5.62 -7.58
N LEU A 23 25.41 5.08 -7.61
CA LEU A 23 26.57 5.63 -6.92
C LEU A 23 27.21 6.73 -7.78
N ARG A 24 26.75 7.97 -7.58
CA ARG A 24 27.15 9.14 -8.38
C ARG A 24 28.68 9.34 -8.46
N LYS A 25 29.42 9.05 -7.39
CA LYS A 25 30.89 9.21 -7.35
C LYS A 25 31.65 8.22 -8.23
N GLN A 26 31.08 7.05 -8.54
CA GLN A 26 31.76 5.99 -9.28
C GLN A 26 31.13 5.70 -10.64
N GLN A 27 30.07 6.43 -11.03
CA GLN A 27 29.22 6.11 -12.18
C GLN A 27 28.79 4.64 -12.27
N ARG A 28 28.63 3.99 -11.10
CA ARG A 28 28.18 2.59 -11.02
C ARG A 28 26.75 2.51 -10.53
N LYS A 29 25.97 1.64 -11.17
CA LYS A 29 24.61 1.27 -10.74
C LYS A 29 24.67 -0.10 -10.08
N ILE A 30 24.25 -0.16 -8.82
CA ILE A 30 23.94 -1.43 -8.14
C ILE A 30 22.49 -1.74 -8.48
N ARG A 31 22.28 -2.73 -9.35
CA ARG A 31 20.94 -3.20 -9.70
C ARG A 31 20.45 -4.20 -8.67
N HIS A 32 19.15 -4.18 -8.39
CA HIS A 32 18.49 -5.11 -7.44
C HIS A 32 19.21 -5.15 -6.08
N ALA A 33 19.61 -3.99 -5.56
CA ALA A 33 20.30 -3.92 -4.27
C ALA A 33 19.42 -4.50 -3.15
N PHE A 34 18.12 -4.29 -3.27
CA PHE A 34 17.09 -5.01 -2.53
C PHE A 34 15.97 -5.37 -3.49
N SER A 35 15.44 -6.58 -3.38
CA SER A 35 14.30 -7.04 -4.17
C SER A 35 13.29 -7.70 -3.25
N TYR A 36 12.03 -7.35 -3.43
CA TYR A 36 10.93 -7.81 -2.62
C TYR A 36 9.89 -8.47 -3.51
N SER A 37 9.39 -9.62 -3.08
CA SER A 37 8.26 -10.33 -3.70
C SER A 37 7.08 -10.25 -2.74
N TRP A 38 6.05 -9.50 -3.12
CA TRP A 38 4.88 -9.25 -2.29
C TRP A 38 3.63 -9.84 -2.94
N ARG A 39 2.69 -10.29 -2.11
CA ARG A 39 1.31 -10.53 -2.55
C ARG A 39 0.50 -9.26 -2.32
N LEU A 40 -0.18 -8.79 -3.36
CA LEU A 40 -1.08 -7.64 -3.34
C LEU A 40 -2.50 -8.12 -3.03
N TRP A 41 -2.87 -7.94 -1.78
CA TRP A 41 -4.22 -8.22 -1.29
C TRP A 41 -5.18 -7.08 -1.62
N SER A 42 -6.37 -7.42 -2.08
CA SER A 42 -7.49 -6.49 -2.19
C SER A 42 -8.30 -6.42 -0.89
N LEU A 43 -9.00 -5.31 -0.66
CA LEU A 43 -9.86 -5.16 0.52
C LEU A 43 -10.92 -6.27 0.64
N PRO A 44 -11.61 -6.70 -0.45
CA PRO A 44 -12.54 -7.83 -0.40
C PRO A 44 -11.86 -9.14 0.03
N GLU A 45 -10.69 -9.47 -0.53
CA GLU A 45 -9.98 -10.71 -0.14
C GLU A 45 -9.59 -10.71 1.34
N ILE A 46 -9.19 -9.56 1.89
CA ILE A 46 -8.88 -9.46 3.32
C ILE A 46 -10.14 -9.67 4.16
N LYS A 47 -11.28 -9.07 3.74
CA LYS A 47 -12.55 -9.28 4.43
C LYS A 47 -12.94 -10.76 4.42
N ASP A 48 -12.89 -11.42 3.27
CA ASP A 48 -13.22 -12.84 3.15
C ASP A 48 -12.32 -13.69 4.09
N CYS A 49 -11.01 -13.44 4.10
CA CYS A 49 -10.08 -14.11 5.01
C CYS A 49 -10.40 -13.86 6.50
N MET A 50 -10.88 -12.67 6.87
CA MET A 50 -11.26 -12.36 8.24
C MET A 50 -12.59 -13.03 8.62
N GLU A 51 -13.58 -13.04 7.73
CA GLU A 51 -14.84 -13.77 7.95
C GLU A 51 -14.57 -15.27 8.09
N GLU A 52 -13.72 -15.85 7.24
CA GLU A 52 -13.27 -17.25 7.33
C GLU A 52 -12.51 -17.55 8.63
N ALA A 53 -11.71 -16.59 9.13
CA ALA A 53 -11.01 -16.72 10.41
C ALA A 53 -11.95 -16.64 11.63
N GLY A 54 -13.25 -16.38 11.43
CA GLY A 54 -14.27 -16.38 12.49
C GLY A 54 -14.55 -15.01 13.11
N PHE A 55 -14.08 -13.91 12.51
CA PHE A 55 -14.50 -12.57 12.92
C PHE A 55 -16.00 -12.38 12.60
N LYS A 56 -16.76 -11.83 13.55
CA LYS A 56 -18.22 -11.65 13.41
C LYS A 56 -18.60 -10.47 12.53
N SER A 57 -17.77 -9.44 12.53
CA SER A 57 -17.91 -8.29 11.63
C SER A 57 -16.55 -7.74 11.25
N VAL A 58 -16.48 -7.19 10.03
CA VAL A 58 -15.29 -6.55 9.47
C VAL A 58 -15.67 -5.15 9.04
N HIS A 59 -14.93 -4.15 9.54
CA HIS A 59 -15.18 -2.73 9.31
C HIS A 59 -14.01 -2.11 8.56
N PHE A 60 -14.31 -1.30 7.54
CA PHE A 60 -13.31 -0.59 6.76
C PHE A 60 -13.31 0.89 7.13
N TRP A 61 -12.13 1.39 7.50
CA TRP A 61 -11.89 2.78 7.83
C TRP A 61 -10.93 3.37 6.81
N ILE A 62 -11.38 4.29 5.96
CA ILE A 62 -10.57 4.82 4.86
C ILE A 62 -10.28 6.30 5.10
N SER A 63 -9.06 6.72 4.75
CA SER A 63 -8.67 8.12 4.60
C SER A 63 -8.16 8.33 3.18
N GLU A 64 -8.75 9.30 2.48
CA GLU A 64 -8.19 9.81 1.24
C GLU A 64 -6.88 10.55 1.53
N MET A 65 -5.88 10.39 0.66
CA MET A 65 -4.61 11.11 0.80
C MET A 65 -4.64 12.38 -0.06
N PRO A 66 -4.07 13.50 0.42
CA PRO A 66 -3.99 14.72 -0.38
C PRO A 66 -3.18 14.51 -1.67
N ASP A 67 -3.50 15.28 -2.71
CA ASP A 67 -2.98 15.10 -4.06
C ASP A 67 -1.44 15.08 -4.09
N THR A 68 -0.89 13.93 -4.48
CA THR A 68 0.54 13.62 -4.45
C THR A 68 1.33 14.34 -5.55
N LYS A 69 0.65 14.94 -6.55
CA LYS A 69 1.28 15.58 -7.72
C LYS A 69 2.23 16.74 -7.39
N ASN A 70 2.03 17.41 -6.25
CA ASN A 70 2.88 18.53 -5.82
C ASN A 70 3.87 18.16 -4.69
N MET A 71 3.92 16.90 -4.26
CA MET A 71 4.68 16.49 -3.08
C MET A 71 6.10 16.04 -3.47
N LYS A 72 7.07 16.97 -3.42
CA LYS A 72 8.49 16.71 -3.74
C LYS A 72 9.28 15.98 -2.63
N SER A 73 8.65 15.70 -1.48
CA SER A 73 9.30 15.18 -0.27
C SER A 73 8.45 14.11 0.40
N THR A 74 9.10 13.11 0.99
CA THR A 74 8.46 12.10 1.86
C THR A 74 8.00 12.65 3.22
N GLU A 75 8.29 13.92 3.52
CA GLU A 75 7.93 14.55 4.80
C GLU A 75 6.41 14.71 5.01
N GLY A 76 5.59 14.57 3.95
CA GLY A 76 4.12 14.59 4.04
C GLY A 76 3.46 13.23 4.30
N PHE A 77 4.22 12.14 4.40
CA PHE A 77 3.69 10.80 4.75
C PHE A 77 3.53 10.60 6.27
N GLY A 78 3.99 11.55 7.08
CA GLY A 78 3.67 11.58 8.51
C GLY A 78 2.16 11.78 8.69
N VAL A 79 1.56 11.09 9.66
CA VAL A 79 0.18 11.31 10.10
C VAL A 79 0.06 12.79 10.48
N GLY A 80 -0.42 13.61 9.55
CA GLY A 80 -0.85 14.96 9.86
C GLY A 80 -1.86 14.87 11.00
N ARG A 81 -1.81 15.82 11.94
CA ARG A 81 -2.66 15.77 13.14
C ARG A 81 -4.17 15.74 12.83
N ASP A 82 -4.56 15.97 11.57
CA ASP A 82 -5.93 16.03 11.08
C ASP A 82 -6.30 14.91 10.08
N VAL A 83 -5.55 13.80 10.01
CA VAL A 83 -5.95 12.65 9.17
C VAL A 83 -7.18 11.97 9.77
N LYS A 84 -8.35 12.27 9.20
CA LYS A 84 -9.63 11.70 9.61
C LYS A 84 -9.90 10.41 8.82
N TYR A 85 -9.90 9.29 9.53
CA TYR A 85 -10.41 8.03 8.99
C TYR A 85 -11.92 7.96 9.20
N GLU A 86 -12.64 7.56 8.17
CA GLU A 86 -14.10 7.40 8.23
C GLU A 86 -14.46 5.94 7.94
N GLU A 87 -15.42 5.42 8.70
CA GLU A 87 -15.97 4.10 8.42
C GLU A 87 -16.81 4.17 7.14
N VAL A 88 -16.50 3.29 6.18
CA VAL A 88 -17.14 3.30 4.87
C VAL A 88 -17.63 1.92 4.49
N SER A 89 -18.81 1.87 3.88
CA SER A 89 -19.36 0.68 3.22
C SER A 89 -19.10 0.67 1.71
N SER A 90 -18.74 1.81 1.13
CA SER A 90 -18.41 1.96 -0.29
C SER A 90 -17.42 3.12 -0.47
N PHE A 91 -16.41 2.91 -1.30
CA PHE A 91 -15.39 3.92 -1.64
C PHE A 91 -15.00 3.78 -3.11
N LYS A 92 -15.02 4.89 -3.86
CA LYS A 92 -14.59 4.91 -5.27
C LYS A 92 -13.08 5.07 -5.32
N GLN A 93 -12.41 4.31 -6.19
CA GLN A 93 -10.96 4.40 -6.39
C GLN A 93 -10.52 5.86 -6.61
N GLN A 94 -9.56 6.30 -5.81
CA GLN A 94 -8.87 7.59 -5.93
C GLN A 94 -7.39 7.39 -6.29
N ASP A 95 -6.66 8.49 -6.53
CA ASP A 95 -5.23 8.47 -6.83
C ASP A 95 -4.40 7.83 -5.68
N ALA A 96 -4.74 8.12 -4.42
CA ALA A 96 -4.12 7.50 -3.24
C ALA A 96 -5.06 7.52 -2.03
N TRP A 97 -5.05 6.44 -1.25
CA TRP A 97 -5.83 6.28 -0.02
C TRP A 97 -5.16 5.27 0.92
N ASN A 98 -5.44 5.40 2.22
CA ASN A 98 -5.04 4.43 3.24
C ASN A 98 -6.29 3.84 3.88
N ALA A 99 -6.22 2.56 4.24
CA ALA A 99 -7.31 1.88 4.93
C ALA A 99 -6.81 1.16 6.18
N TYR A 100 -7.61 1.23 7.24
CA TYR A 100 -7.58 0.28 8.35
C TYR A 100 -8.75 -0.70 8.20
N ILE A 101 -8.47 -1.96 8.49
CA ILE A 101 -9.45 -3.05 8.46
C ILE A 101 -9.55 -3.59 9.87
N VAL A 102 -10.74 -3.55 10.45
CA VAL A 102 -10.98 -3.89 11.86
C VAL A 102 -11.92 -5.08 11.94
N GLY A 103 -11.43 -6.18 12.50
CA GLY A 103 -12.22 -7.38 12.77
C GLY A 103 -12.71 -7.38 14.21
N VAL A 104 -14.01 -7.62 14.42
CA VAL A 104 -14.60 -7.75 15.75
C VAL A 104 -14.90 -9.22 16.04
N SER A 105 -14.30 -9.73 17.12
CA SER A 105 -14.59 -11.06 17.66
C SER A 105 -15.29 -10.91 19.02
N LYS A 106 -16.33 -11.71 19.27
CA LYS A 106 -17.03 -11.82 20.57
C LYS A 106 -16.87 -13.22 21.09
#